data_AF-A0A7V1QAJ2-F1
#
_entry.id   AF-A0A7V1QAJ2-F1
#
_cell.length_a   1.000
_cell.length_b   1.000
_cell.length_c   1.000
_cell.angle_alpha   90.00
_cell.angle_beta   90.00
_cell.angle_gamma   90.00
#
_symmetry.space_group_name_H-M   'P 1'
#
loop_
_entity.id
_entity.type
_entity.pdbx_description
1 polymer ?
#
loop_
_entity_poly.entity_id
_entity_poly.type
_entity_poly.pdbx_seq_one_letter_code
_entity_poly.pdbx_strand_id
1 'polypeptide(L)' 'ERRALELAGEGRAVILTGQAPIWMYLKIAHALHGKARRLIYSSPVTGEVVLFDHDPW' A
#
# COMPACT_ATOMS: atom_id res chain seq x y z
N GLU A 1 -0.56 -6.80 -9.62
CA GLU A 1 0.31 -7.32 -8.53
C GLU A 1 1.78 -7.24 -8.92
N ARG A 2 2.25 -7.97 -9.95
CA ARG A 2 3.67 -7.99 -10.37
C ARG A 2 4.37 -6.61 -10.38
N ARG A 3 3.81 -5.65 -11.14
CA ARG A 3 4.35 -4.28 -11.20
C ARG A 3 4.36 -3.58 -9.83
N ALA A 4 3.36 -3.83 -8.99
CA ALA A 4 3.31 -3.23 -7.65
C ALA A 4 4.39 -3.81 -6.74
N LEU A 5 4.64 -5.13 -6.81
CA LEU A 5 5.72 -5.81 -6.08
C LEU A 5 7.09 -5.28 -6.51
N GLU A 6 7.34 -5.16 -7.81
CA GLU A 6 8.59 -4.63 -8.36
C GLU A 6 8.86 -3.19 -7.92
N LEU A 7 7.83 -2.33 -7.95
CA LEU A 7 7.96 -0.93 -7.54
C LEU A 7 8.12 -0.76 -6.02
N ALA A 8 7.39 -1.56 -5.24
CA ALA A 8 7.46 -1.52 -3.78
C ALA A 8 8.83 -1.95 -3.26
N GLY A 9 9.43 -2.98 -3.88
CA GLY A 9 10.62 -3.63 -3.33
C GLY A 9 10.34 -4.26 -1.96
N GLU A 10 11.36 -4.38 -1.12
CA GLU A 10 11.24 -4.98 0.21
C GLU A 10 11.53 -3.95 1.32
N GLY A 11 10.72 -3.98 2.38
CA GLY A 11 10.92 -3.20 3.61
C GLY A 11 10.65 -1.69 3.49
N ARG A 12 10.13 -1.20 2.36
CA ARG A 12 9.83 0.23 2.16
C ARG A 12 8.48 0.63 2.72
N ALA A 13 8.33 1.93 3.00
CA ALA A 13 7.02 2.56 3.15
C ALA A 13 6.45 2.84 1.75
N VAL A 14 5.21 2.43 1.50
CA VAL A 14 4.55 2.53 0.20
C VAL A 14 3.26 3.32 0.33
N ILE A 15 3.00 4.20 -0.64
CA ILE A 15 1.77 4.99 -0.73
C ILE A 15 0.98 4.54 -1.98
N LEU A 16 -0.25 4.10 -1.77
CA LEU A 16 -1.24 3.87 -2.82
C LEU A 16 -2.05 5.15 -3.04
N THR A 17 -2.22 5.56 -4.29
CA THR A 17 -3.01 6.73 -4.67
C THR A 17 -3.57 6.56 -6.08
N GLY A 18 -4.27 7.56 -6.60
CA GLY A 18 -4.84 7.58 -7.95
C GLY A 18 -6.28 7.09 -8.02
N GLN A 19 -6.75 6.83 -9.25
CA GLN A 19 -8.08 6.32 -9.52
C GLN A 19 -8.02 4.82 -9.82
N ALA A 20 -8.75 4.02 -9.05
CA ALA A 20 -8.93 2.60 -9.31
C ALA A 20 -10.21 2.09 -8.61
N PRO A 21 -10.79 0.96 -9.05
CA PRO A 21 -11.87 0.32 -8.30
C PRO A 21 -11.36 -0.22 -6.97
N ILE A 22 -12.26 -0.30 -5.98
CA ILE A 22 -11.95 -0.71 -4.59
C ILE A 22 -11.20 -2.06 -4.55
N TRP A 23 -11.66 -3.05 -5.32
CA TRP A 23 -11.04 -4.39 -5.33
C TRP A 23 -9.58 -4.37 -5.78
N MET A 24 -9.17 -3.39 -6.60
CA MET A 24 -7.78 -3.30 -7.06
C MET A 24 -6.87 -2.84 -5.92
N TYR A 25 -7.33 -1.88 -5.10
CA TYR A 25 -6.61 -1.49 -3.88
C TYR A 25 -6.48 -2.66 -2.92
N LEU A 26 -7.55 -3.42 -2.69
CA LEU A 26 -7.52 -4.60 -1.81
C LEU A 26 -6.54 -5.65 -2.31
N LYS A 27 -6.56 -5.95 -3.62
CA LYS A 27 -5.65 -6.90 -4.25
C LYS A 27 -4.18 -6.48 -4.13
N ILE A 28 -3.88 -5.20 -4.38
CA ILE A 28 -2.52 -4.66 -4.25
C ILE A 28 -2.09 -4.65 -2.77
N ALA A 29 -2.95 -4.21 -1.86
CA ALA A 29 -2.65 -4.18 -0.44
C ALA A 29 -2.34 -5.59 0.10
N HIS A 30 -3.13 -6.60 -0.30
CA HIS A 30 -2.85 -7.99 0.05
C HIS A 30 -1.50 -8.47 -0.50
N ALA A 31 -1.21 -8.20 -1.77
CA ALA A 31 0.07 -8.60 -2.37
C ALA A 31 1.29 -7.90 -1.73
N LEU A 32 1.12 -6.69 -1.21
CA LEU A 32 2.18 -5.94 -0.54
C LEU A 32 2.31 -6.28 0.96
N HIS A 33 1.36 -7.00 1.55
CA HIS A 33 1.41 -7.43 2.94
C HIS A 33 2.57 -8.41 3.12
N GLY A 34 3.51 -8.07 4.01
CA GLY A 34 4.76 -8.82 4.21
C GLY A 34 5.88 -8.48 3.22
N LYS A 35 5.65 -7.54 2.30
CA LYS A 35 6.69 -6.98 1.40
C LYS A 35 7.03 -5.55 1.75
N ALA A 36 6.03 -4.70 1.94
CA ALA A 36 6.22 -3.35 2.46
C ALA A 36 6.31 -3.38 4.00
N ARG A 37 7.10 -2.47 4.57
CA ARG A 37 7.12 -2.27 6.04
C ARG A 37 5.87 -1.52 6.49
N ARG A 38 5.41 -0.56 5.69
CA ARG A 38 4.23 0.27 5.95
C ARG A 38 3.50 0.53 4.64
N LEU A 39 2.18 0.47 4.65
CA LEU A 39 1.35 0.78 3.49
C LEU A 39 0.30 1.82 3.85
N ILE A 40 0.25 2.89 3.05
CA ILE A 40 -0.64 4.02 3.24
C ILE A 40 -1.52 4.15 1.98
N TYR A 41 -2.80 4.47 2.16
CA TYR A 41 -3.66 4.95 1.09
C TYR A 41 -3.83 6.47 1.21
N SER A 42 -3.41 7.21 0.18
CA SER A 42 -3.60 8.66 0.08
C SER A 42 -4.93 8.94 -0.62
N SER A 43 -5.94 9.25 0.19
CA SER A 43 -7.30 9.59 -0.24
C SER A 43 -7.44 11.10 -0.43
N PRO A 44 -8.10 11.56 -1.51
CA PRO A 44 -8.39 12.99 -1.69
C PRO A 44 -9.42 13.52 -0.68
N VAL A 45 -10.16 12.64 0.02
CA VAL A 45 -11.22 13.03 0.96
C VAL A 45 -10.72 13.00 2.40
N THR A 46 -10.01 11.94 2.78
CA THR A 46 -9.62 11.68 4.17
C THR A 46 -8.14 11.88 4.43
N GLY A 47 -7.35 12.24 3.41
CA GLY A 47 -5.90 12.30 3.51
C GLY A 47 -5.27 10.90 3.59
N GLU A 48 -4.11 10.81 4.25
CA GLU A 48 -3.38 9.55 4.40
C GLU A 48 -4.02 8.63 5.44
N VAL A 49 -4.35 7.42 5.01
CA VAL A 49 -4.88 6.35 5.86
C VAL A 49 -3.88 5.21 5.88
N VAL A 50 -3.36 4.88 7.07
CA VAL A 50 -2.50 3.70 7.24
C VAL A 50 -3.34 2.44 7.07
N LEU A 51 -2.96 1.59 6.11
CA LEU A 51 -3.58 0.28 5.90
C LEU A 51 -2.94 -0.78 6.79
N PHE A 52 -1.61 -0.76 6.89
CA PHE A 52 -0.85 -1.54 7.86
C PHE A 52 0.49 -0.87 8.15
N ASP A 53 1.03 -1.19 9.32
CA ASP A 53 2.34 -0.76 9.77
C ASP A 53 3.02 -1.88 10.56
N HIS A 54 4.19 -2.30 10.12
CA HIS A 54 5.03 -3.30 10.77
C HIS A 54 6.27 -2.68 11.41
N ASP A 55 6.30 -1.34 11.55
CA ASP A 55 7.29 -0.68 12.41
C ASP A 55 6.94 -0.95 13.88
N PRO A 56 7.81 -1.62 14.66
CA PRO A 56 7.51 -1.98 16.05
C PRO A 56 7.78 -0.84 17.05
N TRP A 57 8.16 0.35 16.60
CA TRP A 57 8.56 1.49 17.43
C TRP A 57 7.67 2.72 17.24
#